data_AF-A0A7Y4WIR9-F1
#
_entry.id   AF-A0A7Y4WIR9-F1
#
_cell.length_a   1.000
_cell.length_b   1.000
_cell.length_c   1.000
_cell.angle_alpha   90.00
_cell.angle_beta   90.00
_cell.angle_gamma   90.00
#
_symmetry.space_group_name_H-M   'P 1'
#
loop_
_entity.id
_entity.type
_entity.pdbx_description
1 polymer ?
#
loop_
_entity_poly.entity_id
_entity_poly.type
_entity_poly.pdbx_seq_one_letter_code
_entity_poly.pdbx_strand_id
1 'polypeptide(L)'
;MNLTRLSLSVLLAAALVLAGCSKEHSATDGHDHGDAIHAEPGVTPGSHADWCAEHEIAESKCTRCDPSLVAAFKATHDWCAEHGLPESHCVQCDPRRKSVRPPKSGGE
;
A
#
# COMPACT_ATOMS: atom_id res chain seq x y z
N MET A 1 30.34 -35.59 41.87
CA MET A 1 30.98 -34.83 40.76
C MET A 1 30.02 -34.48 39.61
N ASN A 2 28.70 -34.37 39.83
CA ASN A 2 27.73 -34.33 38.72
C ASN A 2 26.58 -33.31 38.87
N LEU A 3 26.70 -32.25 39.68
CA LEU A 3 25.63 -31.23 39.79
C LEU A 3 26.04 -29.86 39.21
N THR A 4 27.30 -29.44 39.35
CA THR A 4 27.77 -28.15 38.83
C THR A 4 27.99 -28.11 37.32
N ARG A 5 28.17 -29.28 36.68
CA ARG A 5 28.30 -29.36 35.21
C ARG A 5 26.95 -29.36 34.48
N LEU A 6 25.87 -29.80 35.14
CA LEU A 6 24.54 -29.79 34.53
C LEU A 6 23.97 -28.37 34.47
N SER A 7 24.27 -27.53 35.47
CA SER A 7 23.87 -26.12 35.51
C SER A 7 24.54 -25.27 34.42
N LEU A 8 25.76 -25.60 34.01
CA LEU A 8 26.49 -24.85 32.99
C LEU A 8 25.99 -25.16 31.56
N SER A 9 25.47 -26.37 31.32
CA SER A 9 24.94 -26.77 30.02
C SER A 9 23.54 -26.22 29.73
N VAL A 10 22.71 -25.99 30.76
CA VAL A 10 21.36 -25.42 30.61
C VAL A 10 21.41 -23.91 30.31
N LEU A 11 22.41 -23.20 30.86
CA LEU A 11 22.59 -21.77 30.61
C LEU A 11 23.14 -21.46 29.20
N LEU A 12 23.76 -22.42 28.50
CA LEU A 12 24.32 -22.20 27.17
C LEU A 12 23.30 -22.39 26.03
N ALA A 13 22.13 -23.00 26.29
CA ALA A 13 21.09 -23.23 25.28
C ALA A 13 20.05 -22.11 25.17
N ALA A 14 20.06 -21.12 26.06
CA ALA A 14 19.02 -20.09 26.16
C ALA A 14 19.32 -18.79 25.39
N ALA A 15 20.46 -18.66 24.71
CA ALA A 15 20.93 -17.39 24.15
C ALA A 15 20.88 -17.26 22.62
N LEU A 16 20.26 -18.19 21.89
CA LEU A 16 20.32 -18.25 20.42
C LEU A 16 18.98 -18.08 19.68
N VAL A 17 17.98 -17.41 20.28
CA VAL A 17 16.61 -17.31 19.69
C VAL A 17 16.16 -15.88 19.36
N LEU A 18 17.05 -14.86 19.36
CA LEU A 18 16.62 -13.45 19.19
C LEU A 18 17.39 -12.69 18.10
N ALA A 19 17.47 -13.25 16.89
CA ALA A 19 17.89 -12.48 15.71
C ALA A 19 17.05 -12.83 14.47
N GLY A 20 15.72 -12.87 14.65
CA GLY A 20 14.77 -12.80 13.54
C GLY A 20 14.45 -11.35 13.21
N CYS A 21 15.38 -10.63 12.58
CA CYS A 21 15.04 -9.39 11.89
C CYS A 21 14.36 -9.76 10.57
N SER A 22 13.04 -9.99 10.59
CA SER A 22 12.24 -9.86 9.37
C SER A 22 12.15 -8.37 9.06
N LYS A 23 13.15 -7.86 8.32
CA LYS A 23 12.96 -6.62 7.58
C LYS A 23 12.06 -6.98 6.40
N GLU A 24 10.77 -6.88 6.70
CA GLU A 24 9.66 -7.07 5.78
C GLU A 24 9.94 -6.33 4.46
N HIS A 25 9.90 -7.11 3.39
CA HIS A 25 9.59 -6.76 2.00
C HIS A 25 9.56 -5.24 1.68
N SER A 26 10.72 -4.65 1.34
CA SER A 26 10.69 -3.47 0.46
C SER A 26 10.36 -3.98 -0.94
N ALA A 27 9.07 -4.03 -1.26
CA ALA A 27 8.62 -4.09 -2.64
C ALA A 27 8.89 -2.71 -3.24
N THR A 28 10.10 -2.51 -3.74
CA THR A 28 10.40 -1.40 -4.64
C THR A 28 10.71 -1.98 -6.01
N ASP A 29 9.72 -2.66 -6.58
CA ASP A 29 9.59 -2.79 -8.03
C ASP A 29 8.44 -1.85 -8.45
N GLY A 30 8.66 -0.55 -8.20
CA GLY A 30 7.84 0.53 -8.71
C GLY A 30 8.61 1.18 -9.85
N HIS A 31 7.99 1.30 -11.01
CA HIS A 31 8.52 2.12 -12.10
C HIS A 31 8.79 3.54 -11.55
N ASP A 32 10.00 4.07 -11.79
CA ASP A 32 10.45 5.39 -11.31
C ASP A 32 9.60 6.48 -11.95
N HIS A 33 8.53 6.85 -11.27
CA HIS A 33 7.88 8.14 -11.46
C HIS A 33 8.70 9.11 -10.60
N GLY A 34 9.21 10.19 -11.19
CA GLY A 34 10.04 11.19 -10.50
C GLY A 34 9.30 11.88 -9.36
N ASP A 35 9.65 13.12 -9.02
CA ASP A 35 8.88 13.93 -8.06
C ASP A 35 7.50 14.27 -8.68
N ALA A 36 6.63 13.27 -8.74
CA ALA A 36 5.26 13.39 -9.19
C ALA A 36 4.54 14.29 -8.19
N ILE A 37 3.79 15.27 -8.70
CA ILE A 37 3.00 16.18 -7.88
C ILE A 37 1.85 15.36 -7.28
N HIS A 38 2.13 14.69 -6.16
CA HIS A 38 1.11 14.06 -5.33
C HIS A 38 0.24 15.15 -4.69
N ALA A 39 -1.00 14.78 -4.38
CA ALA A 39 -1.87 15.66 -3.62
C ALA A 39 -1.21 16.04 -2.28
N GLU A 40 -1.32 17.31 -1.87
CA GLU A 40 -0.74 17.75 -0.60
C GLU A 40 -1.33 16.96 0.58
N PRO A 41 -0.53 16.65 1.62
CA PRO A 41 -1.06 16.07 2.84
C PRO A 41 -2.20 16.90 3.43
N GLY A 42 -3.31 16.25 3.80
CA GLY A 42 -4.45 16.91 4.43
C GLY A 42 -5.49 17.50 3.47
N VAL A 43 -5.35 17.31 2.15
CA VAL A 43 -6.46 17.59 1.21
C VAL A 43 -7.68 16.71 1.52
N THR A 44 -8.87 17.19 1.19
CA THR A 44 -10.10 16.40 1.34
C THR A 44 -10.09 15.22 0.37
N PRO A 45 -10.25 13.96 0.82
CA PRO A 45 -10.32 12.80 -0.07
C PRO A 45 -11.43 12.95 -1.12
N GLY A 46 -11.10 12.64 -2.37
CA GLY A 46 -11.99 12.78 -3.52
C GLY A 46 -12.26 14.23 -3.93
N SER A 47 -11.53 15.22 -3.43
CA SER A 47 -11.64 16.61 -3.91
C SER A 47 -10.86 16.82 -5.22
N HIS A 48 -11.03 17.99 -5.86
CA HIS A 48 -10.19 18.39 -7.00
C HIS A 48 -8.69 18.37 -6.65
N ALA A 49 -8.32 18.71 -5.41
CA ALA A 49 -6.93 18.75 -4.95
C ALA A 49 -6.35 17.34 -4.72
N ASP A 50 -7.20 16.36 -4.42
CA ASP A 50 -6.83 14.95 -4.24
C ASP A 50 -6.74 14.18 -5.57
N TRP A 51 -6.27 14.79 -6.66
CA TRP A 51 -6.29 14.17 -7.99
C TRP A 51 -4.91 13.72 -8.44
N CYS A 52 -4.79 12.42 -8.72
CA CYS A 52 -3.66 11.81 -9.41
C CYS A 52 -3.77 12.06 -10.91
N ALA A 53 -2.91 12.92 -11.47
CA ALA A 53 -2.95 13.23 -12.90
C ALA A 53 -2.51 12.05 -13.78
N GLU A 54 -1.56 11.23 -13.31
CA GLU A 54 -0.98 10.13 -14.09
C GLU A 54 -1.89 8.92 -14.22
N HIS A 55 -2.73 8.69 -13.22
CA HIS A 55 -3.63 7.53 -13.14
C HIS A 55 -5.10 7.92 -13.22
N GLU A 56 -5.37 9.21 -13.47
CA GLU A 56 -6.70 9.80 -13.68
C GLU A 56 -7.71 9.38 -12.61
N ILE A 57 -7.32 9.41 -11.35
CA ILE A 57 -8.13 8.96 -10.21
C ILE A 57 -7.85 9.84 -8.99
N ALA A 58 -8.71 9.77 -7.97
CA ALA A 58 -8.38 10.33 -6.67
C ALA A 58 -7.09 9.70 -6.11
N GLU A 59 -6.11 10.52 -5.71
CA GLU A 59 -4.82 10.09 -5.17
C GLU A 59 -5.03 9.18 -3.94
N SER A 60 -5.95 9.58 -3.05
CA SER A 60 -6.40 8.77 -1.89
C SER A 60 -7.02 7.40 -2.23
N LYS A 61 -7.25 7.10 -3.52
CA LYS A 61 -7.80 5.82 -4.02
C LYS A 61 -6.88 5.14 -5.04
N CYS A 62 -5.72 5.72 -5.32
CA CYS A 62 -4.82 5.24 -6.36
C CYS A 62 -3.92 4.13 -5.82
N THR A 63 -4.31 2.86 -6.00
CA THR A 63 -3.47 1.71 -5.57
C THR A 63 -2.14 1.60 -6.32
N ARG A 64 -1.97 2.37 -7.42
CA ARG A 64 -0.72 2.47 -8.17
C ARG A 64 0.28 3.43 -7.51
N CYS A 65 -0.21 4.50 -6.88
CA CYS A 65 0.60 5.42 -6.08
C CYS A 65 0.78 4.93 -4.65
N ASP A 66 -0.29 4.38 -4.04
CA ASP A 66 -0.27 3.85 -2.68
C ASP A 66 -0.73 2.37 -2.66
N PRO A 67 0.21 1.42 -2.77
CA PRO A 67 -0.08 -0.01 -2.69
C PRO A 67 -0.68 -0.44 -1.34
N SER A 68 -0.58 0.36 -0.28
CA SER A 68 -1.15 0.03 1.03
C SER A 68 -2.69 -0.02 0.99
N LEU A 69 -3.31 0.70 0.05
CA LEU A 69 -4.76 0.72 -0.16
C LEU A 69 -5.33 -0.62 -0.66
N VAL A 70 -4.50 -1.50 -1.25
CA VAL A 70 -4.94 -2.78 -1.84
C VAL A 70 -5.68 -3.65 -0.85
N ALA A 71 -5.22 -3.73 0.39
CA ALA A 71 -5.86 -4.55 1.42
C ALA A 71 -7.29 -4.07 1.71
N ALA A 72 -7.51 -2.75 1.74
CA ALA A 72 -8.83 -2.17 1.98
C ALA A 72 -9.80 -2.49 0.83
N PHE A 73 -9.38 -2.32 -0.41
CA PHE A 73 -10.19 -2.66 -1.59
C PHE A 73 -10.55 -4.16 -1.65
N LYS A 74 -9.59 -5.04 -1.32
CA LYS A 74 -9.86 -6.48 -1.22
C LYS A 74 -10.85 -6.81 -0.10
N ALA A 75 -10.73 -6.16 1.05
CA ALA A 75 -11.63 -6.38 2.19
C ALA A 75 -13.08 -5.97 1.88
N THR A 76 -13.28 -5.00 0.97
CA THR A 76 -14.62 -4.58 0.51
C THR A 76 -15.07 -5.29 -0.76
N HIS A 77 -14.39 -6.36 -1.18
CA HIS A 77 -14.68 -7.10 -2.43
C HIS A 77 -14.62 -6.26 -3.70
N ASP A 78 -13.89 -5.14 -3.67
CA ASP A 78 -13.70 -4.23 -4.80
C ASP A 78 -12.32 -4.46 -5.43
N TRP A 79 -12.06 -5.68 -5.90
CA TRP A 79 -10.74 -6.06 -6.44
C TRP A 79 -10.85 -6.90 -7.71
N CYS A 80 -10.27 -6.40 -8.80
CA CYS A 80 -10.09 -7.14 -10.03
C CYS A 80 -8.80 -7.96 -9.94
N ALA A 81 -8.93 -9.27 -9.74
CA ALA A 81 -7.75 -10.15 -9.64
C ALA A 81 -6.99 -10.29 -10.97
N GLU A 82 -7.68 -10.21 -12.11
CA GLU A 82 -7.09 -10.35 -13.45
C GLU A 82 -6.17 -9.18 -13.79
N HIS A 83 -6.56 -7.96 -13.40
CA HIS A 83 -5.85 -6.73 -13.78
C HIS A 83 -5.12 -6.05 -12.62
N GLY A 84 -5.24 -6.56 -11.39
CA GLY A 84 -4.46 -6.09 -10.24
C GLY A 84 -4.79 -4.67 -9.77
N LEU A 85 -6.04 -4.24 -9.89
CA LEU A 85 -6.53 -2.95 -9.42
C LEU A 85 -7.95 -3.06 -8.83
N PRO A 86 -8.45 -2.03 -8.13
CA PRO A 86 -9.81 -2.06 -7.64
C PRO A 86 -10.82 -2.26 -8.78
N GLU A 87 -11.81 -3.11 -8.56
CA GLU A 87 -12.80 -3.45 -9.58
C GLU A 87 -13.51 -2.18 -10.07
N SER A 88 -13.87 -1.27 -9.16
CA SER A 88 -14.43 0.07 -9.42
C SER A 88 -13.60 0.95 -10.35
N HIS A 89 -12.31 0.67 -10.51
CA HIS A 89 -11.39 1.41 -11.36
C HIS A 89 -10.90 0.58 -12.59
N CYS A 90 -11.38 -0.65 -12.75
CA CYS A 90 -10.96 -1.55 -13.83
C CYS A 90 -11.70 -1.27 -15.15
N VAL A 91 -11.14 -0.38 -15.97
CA VAL A 91 -11.66 -0.09 -17.33
C VAL A 91 -11.49 -1.25 -18.31
N GLN A 92 -10.54 -2.16 -18.07
CA GLN A 92 -10.38 -3.37 -18.87
C GLN A 92 -11.60 -4.30 -18.73
N CYS A 93 -12.15 -4.44 -17.53
CA CYS A 93 -13.35 -5.25 -17.29
C CYS A 93 -14.65 -4.50 -17.64
N ASP A 94 -14.73 -3.20 -17.38
CA ASP A 94 -15.88 -2.37 -17.76
C ASP A 94 -15.44 -0.98 -18.22
N PRO A 95 -15.44 -0.71 -19.55
CA PRO A 95 -15.02 0.57 -20.12
C PRO A 95 -15.83 1.80 -19.66
N ARG A 96 -16.97 1.60 -18.97
CA ARG A 96 -17.79 2.68 -18.41
C ARG A 96 -17.25 3.23 -17.08
N ARG A 97 -16.33 2.51 -16.43
CA ARG A 97 -15.72 2.90 -15.14
C ARG A 97 -14.68 4.00 -15.34
N LYS A 98 -15.13 5.23 -15.53
CA LYS A 98 -14.25 6.40 -15.68
C LYS A 98 -14.32 7.27 -14.43
N SER A 99 -13.19 7.50 -13.79
CA SER A 99 -13.04 8.55 -12.78
C SER A 99 -12.99 9.91 -13.45
N VAL A 100 -13.69 10.89 -12.87
CA VAL A 100 -13.71 12.26 -13.35
C VAL A 100 -13.21 13.15 -12.22
N ARG A 101 -12.27 14.04 -12.52
CA ARG A 101 -11.79 15.02 -11.55
C ARG A 101 -12.96 15.95 -11.16
N PRO A 102 -13.33 16.04 -9.88
CA PRO A 102 -14.37 16.96 -9.45
C PRO A 102 -13.97 18.41 -9.72
N PRO A 103 -14.93 19.34 -9.91
CA PRO A 103 -14.61 20.75 -10.09
C PRO A 103 -13.90 21.33 -8.87
N LYS A 104 -13.12 22.40 -9.05
CA LYS A 104 -12.53 23.14 -7.94
C LYS A 104 -13.65 23.71 -7.06
N SER A 105 -13.58 23.45 -5.76
CA SER A 105 -14.46 24.10 -4.79
C SER A 105 -14.17 25.61 -4.81
N GLY A 106 -15.10 26.40 -5.36
CA GLY A 106 -14.92 27.86 -5.47
C GLY A 106 -15.34 28.44 -6.82
N GLY A 107 -15.48 27.63 -7.87
CA GLY A 107 -16.06 28.00 -9.16
C GLY A 107 -15.22 28.98 -9.99
N GLU A 108 -14.97 28.60 -11.24
CA GLU A 108 -14.78 29.47 -12.40
C GLU A 108 -15.22 28.70 -13.64
#